data_AF-A0A7V7ARG6-F1
#
_entry.id   AF-A0A7V7ARG6-F1
#
_cell.length_a   1.000
_cell.length_b   1.000
_cell.length_c   1.000
_cell.angle_alpha   90.00
_cell.angle_beta   90.00
_cell.angle_gamma   90.00
#
_symmetry.space_group_name_H-M   'P 1'
#
loop_
_entity.id
_entity.type
_entity.pdbx_description
1 polymer ?
#
loop_
_entity_poly.entity_id
_entity_poly.type
_entity_poly.pdbx_seq_one_letter_code
_entity_poly.pdbx_strand_id
1 'polypeptide(L)' 'VEQLQVPVRIGIPRSVGGLSDIVNLPPYATAVGLILFGSKRTAVSYKESERDPLMGGITNRIKNWFADIFGLA' A
#
# COMPACT_ATOMS: atom_id res chain seq x y z
N VAL A 1 -11.76 6.03 31.54
CA VAL A 1 -10.80 6.21 30.43
C VAL A 1 -10.91 7.66 29.98
N GLU A 2 -10.32 8.57 30.75
CA GLU A 2 -10.16 9.97 30.34
C GLU A 2 -8.78 10.07 29.70
N GLN A 3 -8.73 10.03 28.37
CA GLN A 3 -7.49 10.29 27.64
C GLN A 3 -7.85 11.06 26.37
N LEU A 4 -7.36 12.30 26.35
CA LEU A 4 -7.65 13.42 25.45
C LEU A 4 -9.06 14.04 25.67
N GLN A 5 -9.10 15.27 26.20
CA GLN A 5 -10.32 16.10 26.36
C GLN A 5 -10.81 16.68 25.01
N VAL A 6 -10.63 15.92 23.93
CA VAL A 6 -11.00 16.30 22.56
C VAL A 6 -11.65 15.10 21.87
N PRO A 7 -12.58 15.33 20.92
CA PRO A 7 -13.20 14.24 20.19
C PRO A 7 -12.16 13.47 19.38
N VAL A 8 -12.13 12.14 19.57
CA VAL A 8 -11.29 11.22 18.80
C VAL A 8 -12.13 10.44 17.81
N ARG A 9 -11.52 10.06 16.67
CA ARG A 9 -12.16 9.24 15.63
C ARG A 9 -11.23 8.10 15.24
N ILE A 10 -11.81 6.95 14.93
CA ILE A 10 -11.06 5.81 14.40
C ILE A 10 -10.80 6.04 12.91
N GLY A 11 -9.52 5.96 12.51
CA GLY A 11 -9.11 6.04 11.11
C GLY A 11 -9.30 4.69 10.40
N ILE A 12 -9.88 4.73 9.20
CA ILE A 12 -10.04 3.59 8.29
C ILE A 12 -9.50 3.96 6.90
N PRO A 13 -9.06 2.99 6.08
CA PRO A 13 -8.66 3.26 4.70
C PRO A 13 -9.76 3.94 3.90
N ARG A 14 -9.39 4.90 3.06
CA ARG A 14 -10.29 5.61 2.15
C ARG A 14 -9.75 5.56 0.73
N SER A 15 -10.61 5.77 -0.27
CA SER A 15 -10.26 5.77 -1.69
C SER A 15 -9.80 4.41 -2.22
N VAL A 16 -10.43 3.33 -1.76
CA VAL A 16 -10.23 1.95 -2.26
C VAL A 16 -11.54 1.45 -2.87
N GLY A 17 -11.49 0.95 -4.11
CA GLY A 17 -12.64 0.33 -4.78
C GLY A 17 -12.47 -1.19 -4.90
N GLY A 18 -13.58 -1.92 -5.05
CA GLY A 18 -13.59 -3.37 -5.25
C GLY A 18 -13.40 -4.17 -3.95
N LEU A 19 -12.24 -4.04 -3.29
CA LEU A 19 -11.91 -4.78 -2.05
C LEU A 19 -12.34 -4.02 -0.78
N SER A 20 -13.26 -3.06 -0.89
CA SER A 20 -13.65 -2.18 0.21
C SER A 20 -14.17 -2.95 1.43
N ASP A 21 -14.86 -4.06 1.22
CA ASP A 21 -15.59 -4.75 2.29
C ASP A 21 -14.66 -5.45 3.29
N ILE A 22 -13.43 -5.79 2.85
CA ILE A 22 -12.42 -6.46 3.69
C ILE A 22 -11.44 -5.45 4.29
N VAL A 23 -11.03 -4.45 3.51
CA VAL A 23 -10.00 -3.50 3.94
C VAL A 23 -10.56 -2.34 4.75
N ASN A 24 -11.88 -2.19 4.88
CA ASN A 24 -12.51 -1.11 5.65
C ASN A 24 -12.43 -1.32 7.18
N LEU A 25 -11.24 -1.65 7.67
CA LEU A 25 -10.93 -1.88 9.07
C LEU A 25 -9.64 -1.12 9.44
N PRO A 26 -9.52 -0.62 10.70
CA PRO A 26 -8.36 0.17 11.14
C PRO A 26 -6.98 -0.49 10.94
N PRO A 27 -6.80 -1.82 11.09
CA PRO A 27 -5.51 -2.47 10.87
C PRO A 27 -4.93 -2.27 9.46
N TYR A 28 -5.79 -2.06 8.46
CA TYR A 28 -5.36 -1.91 7.06
C TYR A 28 -5.03 -0.47 6.66
N ALA A 29 -5.26 0.53 7.54
CA ALA A 29 -5.02 1.96 7.27
C ALA A 29 -3.62 2.24 6.74
N THR A 30 -2.61 1.65 7.37
CA THR A 30 -1.20 1.87 7.00
C THR A 30 -0.85 1.19 5.69
N ALA A 31 -1.19 -0.09 5.53
CA ALA A 31 -0.85 -0.86 4.34
C ALA A 31 -1.48 -0.26 3.08
N VAL A 32 -2.79 0.06 3.13
CA VAL A 32 -3.49 0.71 2.02
C VAL A 32 -2.89 2.09 1.73
N GLY A 33 -2.56 2.86 2.77
CA GLY A 33 -1.90 4.16 2.61
C GLY A 33 -0.56 4.08 1.88
N LEU A 34 0.28 3.10 2.23
CA LEU A 34 1.57 2.87 1.58
C LEU A 34 1.42 2.49 0.10
N ILE A 35 0.46 1.60 -0.21
CA ILE A 35 0.19 1.19 -1.59
C ILE A 35 -0.27 2.38 -2.44
N LEU A 36 -1.24 3.16 -1.94
CA LEU A 36 -1.74 4.34 -2.64
C LEU A 36 -0.64 5.39 -2.83
N PHE A 37 0.22 5.57 -1.83
CA PHE A 37 1.35 6.48 -1.91
C PHE A 37 2.38 6.06 -2.96
N GLY A 38 2.75 4.77 -2.97
CA GLY A 38 3.64 4.20 -3.98
C GLY A 38 3.06 4.32 -5.39
N SER A 39 1.79 3.96 -5.56
CA SER A 39 1.07 4.03 -6.83
C SER A 39 1.04 5.45 -7.42
N LYS A 40 0.79 6.48 -6.60
CA LYS A 40 0.81 7.87 -7.07
C LYS A 40 2.21 8.30 -7.51
N ARG A 41 3.26 7.88 -6.81
CA ARG A 41 4.65 8.25 -7.13
C ARG A 41 5.18 7.51 -8.35
N THR A 42 4.86 6.23 -8.51
CA THR A 42 5.22 5.48 -9.71
C THR A 42 4.44 5.97 -10.93
N ALA A 43 3.17 6.33 -10.78
CA ALA A 43 2.37 6.89 -11.88
C ALA A 43 2.90 8.24 -12.38
N VAL A 44 3.43 9.10 -11.49
CA VAL A 44 4.09 10.36 -11.88
C VAL A 44 5.41 10.08 -12.61
N SER A 45 6.19 9.10 -12.15
CA SER A 45 7.47 8.72 -12.79
C SER A 45 7.28 8.02 -14.15
N TYR A 46 6.13 7.39 -14.38
CA TYR A 46 5.82 6.69 -15.64
C TYR A 46 5.42 7.65 -16.77
N LYS A 47 4.99 8.87 -16.46
CA LYS A 47 4.58 9.87 -17.46
C LYS A 47 5.77 10.49 -18.22
N GLU A 48 7.00 10.29 -17.76
CA GLU A 48 8.21 10.88 -18.35
C GLU A 48 9.05 9.86 -19.13
N SER A 49 8.68 8.57 -19.11
CA SER A 49 9.42 7.52 -19.80
C SER A 49 8.48 6.63 -20.60
N GLU A 50 8.23 7.02 -21.85
CA GLU A 50 7.95 6.04 -22.87
C GLU A 50 9.16 5.09 -22.95
N ARG A 51 8.91 3.78 -22.75
CA ARG A 51 9.77 2.59 -22.94
C ARG A 51 10.26 1.90 -21.64
N ASP A 52 9.75 0.68 -21.43
CA ASP A 52 10.20 -0.45 -20.59
C ASP A 52 11.65 -0.39 -20.08
N PRO A 53 11.96 -0.69 -18.77
CA PRO A 53 11.99 -2.07 -18.23
C PRO A 53 11.68 -2.20 -16.70
N LEU A 54 11.04 -1.22 -16.06
CA LEU A 54 10.91 -1.14 -14.59
C LEU A 54 10.03 -2.24 -13.95
N MET A 55 9.04 -2.76 -14.68
CA MET A 55 8.14 -3.82 -14.17
C MET A 55 8.88 -5.16 -13.90
N GLY A 56 9.88 -5.50 -14.72
CA GLY A 56 10.66 -6.73 -14.55
C GLY A 56 11.51 -6.73 -13.28
N GLY A 57 12.11 -5.58 -12.93
CA GLY A 57 12.94 -5.45 -11.72
C GLY A 57 12.15 -5.44 -10.42
N ILE A 58 10.96 -4.82 -10.43
CA ILE A 58 10.11 -4.70 -9.23
C ILE A 58 9.46 -6.05 -8.89
N THR A 59 8.97 -6.79 -9.90
CA THR A 59 8.37 -8.11 -9.68
C THR A 59 9.38 -9.12 -9.13
N ASN A 60 10.64 -9.08 -9.58
CA ASN A 60 11.69 -9.93 -9.05
C ASN A 60 12.05 -9.60 -7.59
N ARG A 61 12.07 -8.32 -7.22
CA ARG A 61 12.26 -7.88 -5.83
C ARG A 61 11.13 -8.31 -4.92
N ILE A 62 9.89 -8.20 -5.41
CA ILE A 62 8.70 -8.65 -4.68
C ILE A 62 8.75 -10.17 -4.49
N LYS A 63 9.07 -10.95 -5.53
CA LYS A 63 9.22 -12.41 -5.44
C LYS A 63 10.26 -12.82 -4.39
N ASN A 64 11.43 -12.18 -4.39
CA ASN A 64 12.48 -12.49 -3.42
C ASN A 64 12.04 -12.13 -1.99
N TRP A 65 11.39 -10.98 -1.80
CA TRP A 65 10.84 -10.59 -0.49
C TRP A 65 9.78 -11.56 0.03
N PHE A 66 8.90 -12.08 -0.85
CA PHE A 66 7.95 -13.13 -0.47
C PHE A 66 8.66 -14.44 -0.11
N ALA A 67 9.69 -14.84 -0.85
CA ALA A 67 10.48 -16.04 -0.52
C ALA A 67 11.14 -15.92 0.86
N ASP A 68 11.68 -14.74 1.19
CA ASP A 68 12.30 -14.45 2.49
C ASP A 68 11.26 -14.48 3.65
N ILE A 69 10.08 -13.87 3.46
CA ILE A 69 9.05 -13.82 4.50
C ILE A 69 8.43 -15.18 4.79
N PHE A 70 8.23 -15.98 3.74
CA PHE A 70 7.59 -17.30 3.86
C PHE A 70 8.61 -18.45 4.01
N GLY A 71 9.91 -18.15 4.09
CA GLY A 71 10.96 -19.12 4.33
C GLY A 71 11.08 -20.19 3.23
N LEU A 72 10.73 -19.85 2.00
CA LEU A 72 10.78 -20.75 0.84
C LEU A 72 12.16 -20.76 0.14
N ALA A 73 13.19 -20.20 0.79
CA ALA A 73 14.58 -20.14 0.34
C ALA A 73 15.41 -21.29 0.91
#